data_AF-A0A2S3QZJ2-F1
#
_entry.id   AF-A0A2S3QZJ2-F1
#
_cell.length_a   1.000
_cell.length_b   1.000
_cell.length_c   1.000
_cell.angle_alpha   90.00
_cell.angle_beta   90.00
_cell.angle_gamma   90.00
#
_symmetry.space_group_name_H-M   'P 1'
#
loop_
_entity.id
_entity.type
_entity.pdbx_description
1 polymer ?
#
loop_
_entity_poly.entity_id
_entity_poly.type
_entity_poly.pdbx_seq_one_letter_code
_entity_poly.pdbx_strand_id
1 'polypeptide(L)'
;ALVLVVLVVILFLQTWRASIIPLAAVPVSLIGTFAVMHMLGFSLNALSLFGLVLAIGIVVDDAIVVVENVERIMAEEGVSPAEATVKAM
;
A
#
# COMPACT_ATOMS: atom_id res chain seq x y z
N ALA A 1 -1.95 -1.92 15.87
CA ALA A 1 -1.28 -1.36 14.68
C ALA A 1 -2.19 -1.39 13.45
N LEU A 2 -2.60 -2.58 12.96
CA LEU A 2 -3.42 -2.72 11.74
C LEU A 2 -4.71 -1.87 11.75
N VAL A 3 -5.45 -1.87 12.86
CA VAL A 3 -6.66 -1.05 13.03
C VAL A 3 -6.38 0.46 12.88
N LEU A 4 -5.23 0.91 13.35
CA LEU A 4 -4.81 2.31 13.31
C LEU A 4 -4.40 2.71 11.89
N VAL A 5 -3.73 1.82 11.15
CA VAL A 5 -3.44 1.98 9.72
C VAL A 5 -4.73 2.07 8.91
N VAL A 6 -5.69 1.17 9.15
CA VAL A 6 -7.01 1.20 8.49
C VAL A 6 -7.75 2.51 8.76
N LEU A 7 -7.77 2.97 10.01
CA LEU A 7 -8.40 4.23 10.40
C LEU A 7 -7.76 5.43 9.69
N VAL A 8 -6.42 5.51 9.66
CA VAL A 8 -5.71 6.61 9.00
C VAL A 8 -5.94 6.58 7.49
N VAL A 9 -5.89 5.42 6.85
CA VAL A 9 -6.11 5.27 5.40
C VAL A 9 -7.55 5.65 5.01
N ILE A 10 -8.55 5.23 5.79
CA ILE A 10 -9.96 5.62 5.55
C ILE A 10 -10.15 7.14 5.74
N LEU A 11 -9.48 7.73 6.73
CA LEU A 11 -9.58 9.16 7.01
C LEU A 11 -8.91 10.02 5.93
N PHE A 12 -7.79 9.57 5.36
CA PHE A 12 -7.07 10.29 4.31
C PHE A 12 -7.71 10.15 2.93
N LEU A 13 -8.12 8.94 2.53
CA LEU A 13 -8.63 8.71 1.17
C LEU A 13 -10.08 9.16 1.01
N GLN A 14 -10.89 9.22 2.08
CA GLN A 14 -12.33 9.53 2.07
C GLN A 14 -13.20 8.67 1.12
N THR A 15 -12.60 7.75 0.35
CA THR A 15 -13.22 6.82 -0.59
C THR A 15 -12.90 5.37 -0.17
N TRP A 16 -13.94 4.63 0.22
CA TRP A 16 -13.82 3.24 0.70
C TRP A 16 -13.20 2.27 -0.31
N ARG A 17 -13.33 2.56 -1.62
CA ARG A 17 -12.79 1.71 -2.69
C ARG A 17 -11.27 1.83 -2.81
N ALA A 18 -10.75 3.05 -2.68
CA ALA A 18 -9.32 3.34 -2.71
C ALA A 18 -8.59 2.71 -1.52
N SER A 19 -9.21 2.72 -0.33
CA SER A 19 -8.62 2.20 0.91
C SER A 19 -8.33 0.69 0.88
N ILE A 20 -8.96 -0.08 -0.01
CA ILE A 20 -8.74 -1.53 -0.12
C ILE A 20 -7.34 -1.86 -0.64
N ILE A 21 -6.78 -1.00 -1.50
CA ILE A 21 -5.51 -1.26 -2.18
C ILE A 21 -4.33 -1.26 -1.19
N PRO A 22 -4.14 -0.22 -0.36
CA PRO A 22 -3.15 -0.27 0.72
C PRO A 22 -3.40 -1.41 1.72
N LEU A 23 -4.68 -1.70 2.01
CA LEU A 23 -5.06 -2.75 2.97
C LEU A 23 -4.66 -4.15 2.50
N ALA A 24 -4.64 -4.40 1.19
CA ALA A 24 -4.14 -5.64 0.61
C ALA A 24 -2.61 -5.63 0.43
N ALA A 25 -2.02 -4.49 0.06
CA ALA A 25 -0.59 -4.37 -0.20
C ALA A 25 0.26 -4.61 1.05
N VAL A 26 -0.14 -4.09 2.22
CA VAL A 26 0.63 -4.20 3.47
C VAL A 26 0.78 -5.65 3.96
N PRO A 27 -0.29 -6.49 4.04
CA PRO A 27 -0.13 -7.89 4.39
C PRO A 27 0.78 -8.65 3.42
N VAL A 28 0.65 -8.40 2.11
CA VAL A 28 1.46 -9.07 1.08
C VAL A 28 2.94 -8.72 1.24
N SER A 29 3.25 -7.44 1.46
CA SER A 29 4.64 -7.01 1.67
C SER A 29 5.24 -7.61 2.94
N LEU A 30 4.48 -7.66 4.04
CA LEU A 30 4.91 -8.27 5.30
C LEU A 30 5.19 -9.76 5.16
N ILE A 31 4.32 -10.51 4.48
CA ILE A 31 4.53 -11.94 4.22
C ILE A 31 5.81 -12.14 3.41
N GLY A 32 6.01 -11.35 2.35
CA GLY A 32 7.22 -11.40 1.53
C GLY A 32 8.48 -11.08 2.34
N THR A 33 8.45 -10.02 3.16
CA THR A 33 9.57 -9.65 4.03
C THR A 33 9.90 -10.77 5.02
N PHE A 34 8.91 -11.33 5.72
CA PHE A 34 9.16 -12.41 6.68
C PHE A 34 9.66 -13.69 6.00
N ALA A 35 9.17 -14.03 4.81
CA ALA A 35 9.65 -15.17 4.05
C ALA A 35 11.14 -15.02 3.69
N VAL A 36 11.53 -13.85 3.16
CA VAL A 36 12.93 -13.57 2.81
C VAL A 36 13.83 -13.51 4.05
N MET A 37 13.37 -12.87 5.13
CA MET A 37 14.10 -12.84 6.40
C MET A 37 14.33 -14.25 6.94
N HIS A 38 13.32 -15.12 6.87
CA HIS A 38 13.44 -16.51 7.30
C HIS A 38 14.44 -17.29 6.45
N MET A 39 14.39 -17.13 5.12
CA MET A 39 15.35 -17.77 4.20
C MET A 39 16.80 -17.33 4.42
N LEU A 40 17.01 -16.06 4.78
CA LEU A 40 18.34 -15.50 5.05
C LEU A 40 18.80 -15.72 6.50
N GLY A 41 17.97 -16.32 7.37
CA GLY A 41 18.28 -16.55 8.78
C GLY A 41 18.30 -15.27 9.63
N PHE A 42 17.66 -14.19 9.18
CA PHE A 42 17.58 -12.94 9.94
C PHE A 42 16.52 -13.02 11.04
N SER A 43 16.88 -12.53 12.23
CA SER A 43 15.98 -12.41 13.39
C SER A 43 15.31 -11.04 13.46
N LEU A 44 14.16 -10.97 14.12
CA LEU A 44 13.54 -9.70 14.50
C LEU A 44 14.28 -9.04 15.68
N ASN A 45 14.83 -7.86 15.44
CA ASN A 45 15.44 -6.97 16.41
C ASN A 45 15.04 -5.51 16.15
N ALA A 46 15.50 -4.57 16.98
CA ALA A 46 15.17 -3.15 16.85
C ALA A 46 15.49 -2.55 15.48
N LEU A 47 16.64 -2.90 14.87
CA LEU A 47 17.03 -2.44 13.54
C LEU A 47 16.08 -2.97 12.46
N SER A 48 15.74 -4.25 12.51
CA SER A 48 14.81 -4.85 11.55
C SER A 48 13.39 -4.32 11.69
N LEU A 49 12.93 -4.04 12.92
CA LEU A 49 11.62 -3.44 13.17
C LEU A 49 11.57 -2.01 12.64
N PHE A 50 12.64 -1.24 12.82
CA PHE A 50 12.76 0.10 12.24
C PHE A 50 12.70 0.06 10.71
N GLY A 51 13.45 -0.85 10.08
CA GLY A 51 13.40 -1.08 8.64
C GLY A 51 12.00 -1.50 8.15
N LEU A 52 11.32 -2.36 8.91
CA LEU A 52 9.96 -2.80 8.60
C LEU A 52 8.97 -1.63 8.63
N VAL A 53 9.06 -0.74 9.61
CA VAL A 53 8.22 0.46 9.70
C VAL A 53 8.42 1.39 8.50
N LEU A 54 9.68 1.63 8.11
CA LEU A 54 9.99 2.43 6.91
C LEU A 54 9.46 1.76 5.63
N ALA A 55 9.67 0.45 5.49
CA ALA A 55 9.20 -0.31 4.34
C ALA A 55 7.68 -0.28 4.20
N ILE A 56 6.94 -0.39 5.31
CA ILE A 56 5.47 -0.25 5.30
C ILE A 56 5.07 1.13 4.78
N GLY A 57 5.72 2.21 5.24
CA GLY A 57 5.44 3.57 4.78
C GLY A 57 5.61 3.70 3.26
N ILE A 58 6.75 3.23 2.73
CA ILE A 58 7.03 3.27 1.29
C ILE A 58 5.98 2.50 0.48
N VAL A 59 5.62 1.29 0.92
CA VAL A 59 4.62 0.45 0.22
C VAL A 59 3.24 1.09 0.25
N VAL A 60 2.86 1.71 1.37
CA VAL A 60 1.56 2.40 1.49
C VAL A 60 1.53 3.65 0.62
N ASP A 61 2.60 4.45 0.62
CA ASP A 61 2.71 5.66 -0.20
C ASP A 61 2.61 5.33 -1.69
N ASP A 62 3.31 4.29 -2.16
CA ASP A 62 3.23 3.81 -3.55
C ASP A 62 1.80 3.38 -3.91
N ALA A 63 1.17 2.59 -3.05
CA ALA A 63 -0.20 2.14 -3.23
C ALA A 63 -1.21 3.32 -3.27
N ILE A 64 -1.00 4.36 -2.46
CA ILE A 64 -1.85 5.56 -2.45
C ILE A 64 -1.67 6.36 -3.74
N VAL A 65 -0.43 6.63 -4.15
CA VAL A 65 -0.13 7.44 -5.35
C VAL A 65 -0.71 6.82 -6.61
N VAL A 66 -0.60 5.49 -6.77
CA VAL A 66 -1.19 4.80 -7.92
C VAL A 66 -2.71 4.97 -7.94
N VAL A 67 -3.37 4.84 -6.79
CA VAL A 67 -4.83 4.97 -6.70
C VAL A 67 -5.30 6.39 -6.99
N GLU A 68 -4.62 7.38 -6.43
CA GLU A 68 -4.91 8.79 -6.71
C GLU A 68 -4.70 9.11 -8.19
N ASN A 69 -3.66 8.54 -8.81
CA ASN A 69 -3.40 8.69 -10.24
C ASN A 69 -4.53 8.08 -11.10
N VAL A 70 -5.01 6.88 -10.74
CA VAL A 70 -6.16 6.24 -11.40
C VAL A 70 -7.42 7.08 -11.25
N GLU A 71 -7.75 7.52 -10.04
CA GLU A 71 -8.94 8.35 -9.79
C GLU A 71 -8.86 9.69 -10.54
N ARG A 72 -7.68 10.31 -10.60
CA ARG A 72 -7.44 11.54 -11.37
C ARG A 72 -7.71 11.32 -12.87
N ILE A 73 -7.15 10.26 -13.47
CA ILE A 73 -7.36 9.95 -14.90
C ILE A 73 -8.83 9.65 -15.18
N MET A 74 -9.50 8.91 -14.30
CA MET A 74 -10.94 8.64 -14.43
C MET A 74 -11.77 9.94 -14.39
N ALA A 75 -11.41 10.88 -13.51
CA ALA A 75 -12.12 12.14 -13.35
C ALA A 75 -11.87 13.12 -14.51
N GLU A 76 -10.64 13.19 -15.02
CA GLU A 76 -10.24 14.13 -16.08
C GLU A 76 -10.65 13.64 -17.47
N GLU A 77 -10.50 12.34 -17.75
CA GLU A 77 -10.70 11.78 -19.09
C GLU A 77 -12.01 11.00 -19.25
N GLY A 78 -12.71 10.70 -18.15
CA GLY A 78 -13.98 9.97 -18.19
C GLY A 78 -13.86 8.52 -18.66
N VAL A 79 -12.66 7.95 -18.62
CA VAL A 79 -12.36 6.59 -19.08
C VAL A 79 -12.77 5.52 -18.06
N SER A 80 -12.89 4.28 -18.52
CA SER A 80 -13.25 3.15 -17.66
C SER A 80 -12.16 2.86 -16.60
N PRO A 81 -12.48 2.22 -15.46
CA PRO A 81 -11.48 1.90 -14.43
C PRO A 81 -10.32 1.05 -14.95
N ALA A 82 -10.57 0.16 -15.92
CA ALA A 82 -9.55 -0.68 -16.51
C ALA A 82 -8.58 0.14 -17.37
N GLU A 83 -9.10 1.03 -18.22
CA GLU A 83 -8.28 1.92 -19.06
C GLU A 83 -7.50 2.92 -18.20
N ALA A 84 -8.13 3.50 -17.19
CA ALA A 84 -7.46 4.37 -16.23
C ALA A 84 -6.32 3.65 -15.52
N THR A 85 -6.51 2.39 -15.12
CA THR A 85 -5.47 1.58 -14.47
C THR A 85 -4.29 1.34 -15.42
N VAL A 86 -4.55 0.98 -16.68
CA VAL A 86 -3.50 0.76 -17.69
C VAL A 86 -2.73 2.05 -17.98
N LYS A 87 -3.39 3.21 -17.93
CA LYS A 87 -2.76 4.51 -18.18
C LYS A 87 -2.02 5.07 -16.95
N ALA A 88 -2.41 4.63 -15.76
CA ALA A 88 -1.85 5.10 -14.49
C ALA A 88 -0.57 4.36 -14.07
N MET A 89 -0.31 3.17 -14.61
CA MET A 89 0.88 2.34 -14.36
C MET A 89 1.95 2.57 -15.42
#